data_AF-A0A4V5NG40-F1
#
_entry.id   AF-A0A4V5NG40-F1
#
_cell.length_a   1.000
_cell.length_b   1.000
_cell.length_c   1.000
_cell.angle_alpha   90.00
_cell.angle_beta   90.00
_cell.angle_gamma   90.00
#
_symmetry.space_group_name_H-M   'P 1'
#
loop_
_entity.id
_entity.type
_entity.pdbx_description
1 polymer ?
#
loop_
_entity_poly.entity_id
_entity_poly.type
_entity_poly.pdbx_seq_one_letter_code
_entity_poly.pdbx_strand_id
1 'polypeptide(L)'
;MTALHAPQAVALPSHDKVKMDERKRSLAVDADDLAPRARKLLKDENGQPMRMDAEKEKDLENYQKDAIMRQMKEYRRQKKDFEDQFTELSKKTRHHNDHLRIIDAWFTQLLDELRVLAGQTLPTPPPSATATTGEEMYGSALLFENSELFSEHLKARSQNIQSAMVDIFGRVHSASPEVEDLRGQLNDLLAKEKEHAVQLRGAMDDQESLEGKWAAAVERYMMAEKKLDRAKSAQVLRLERQAIMGGNGEASSPTTAKKAGTPVKSEHSEVNGEVSNGITGADSDAVRREALVVAERQKAQVEEIEAENERLTNELSAARTKLASLSDDDYAETSLFKGFKSQYEDVIKRINDLEATNIQLREEAQKLQAERTTYRRTIDEENRESMNDTEAQIARAETDLARIRSIRDEIQAELDIRKRTDETRRTSADQARELAEARDSKITALESETERLRLRLGDATPSQDSSLDDLDQETLKMKLRTLESQHSALCNELSSMEVAWKKTSALASQKVSEAAAQEELVARLQAEKAKADQ
;
A
#
# COMPACT_ATOMS: atom_id res chain seq x y z
N MET A 1 13.30 -61.14 26.26
CA MET A 1 13.33 -60.09 27.30
C MET A 1 14.16 -58.95 26.77
N THR A 2 13.53 -57.85 26.34
CA THR A 2 13.87 -56.43 26.63
C THR A 2 13.09 -55.54 25.68
N ALA A 3 12.34 -54.62 26.31
CA ALA A 3 11.28 -53.75 25.82
C ALA A 3 11.55 -52.94 24.54
N LEU A 4 10.52 -52.89 23.68
CA LEU A 4 10.25 -51.82 22.73
C LEU A 4 10.02 -50.50 23.48
N HIS A 5 10.76 -49.44 23.13
CA HIS A 5 10.46 -48.07 23.53
C HIS A 5 9.79 -47.34 22.35
N ALA A 6 8.53 -46.98 22.53
CA ALA A 6 7.79 -46.11 21.63
C ALA A 6 8.22 -44.63 21.86
N PRO A 7 8.32 -43.79 20.82
CA PRO A 7 8.60 -42.38 21.00
C PRO A 7 7.38 -41.65 21.58
N GLN A 8 7.60 -40.93 22.68
CA GLN A 8 6.61 -40.06 23.33
C GLN A 8 6.16 -38.95 22.39
N ALA A 9 4.84 -38.84 22.20
CA ALA A 9 4.21 -37.68 21.59
C ALA A 9 4.36 -36.46 22.51
N VAL A 10 4.89 -35.36 21.98
CA VAL A 10 4.98 -34.07 22.66
C VAL A 10 3.57 -33.50 22.81
N ALA A 11 3.12 -33.35 24.05
CA ALA A 11 1.84 -32.74 24.38
C ALA A 11 1.85 -31.24 24.07
N LEU A 12 0.92 -30.80 23.23
CA LEU A 12 0.60 -29.39 23.03
C LEU A 12 -0.11 -28.83 24.28
N PRO A 13 0.15 -27.57 24.68
CA PRO A 13 -0.48 -26.99 25.86
C PRO A 13 -2.01 -26.88 25.69
N SER A 14 -2.74 -27.42 26.66
CA SER A 14 -4.19 -27.35 26.74
C SER A 14 -4.64 -25.91 27.01
N HIS A 15 -5.34 -25.30 26.06
CA HIS A 15 -6.12 -24.09 26.31
C HIS A 15 -7.36 -24.47 27.12
N ASP A 16 -7.29 -24.23 28.43
CA ASP A 16 -8.43 -24.33 29.32
C ASP A 16 -9.44 -23.22 29.02
N LYS A 17 -10.66 -23.66 28.68
CA LYS A 17 -11.98 -22.99 28.74
C LYS A 17 -11.97 -21.44 28.76
N VAL A 18 -11.90 -20.83 27.58
CA VAL A 18 -12.53 -19.53 27.34
C VAL A 18 -13.99 -19.78 26.94
N LYS A 19 -14.91 -19.44 27.84
CA LYS A 19 -16.35 -19.47 27.65
C LYS A 19 -16.71 -18.42 26.59
N MET A 20 -16.87 -18.85 25.34
CA MET A 20 -17.36 -18.03 24.24
C MET A 20 -18.86 -17.85 24.40
N ASP A 21 -19.27 -16.75 25.04
CA ASP A 21 -20.67 -16.32 24.99
C ASP A 21 -21.03 -16.02 23.53
N GLU A 22 -21.93 -16.83 22.98
CA GLU A 22 -22.60 -16.62 21.71
C GLU A 22 -23.33 -15.27 21.73
N ARG A 23 -22.68 -14.24 21.19
CA ARG A 23 -23.38 -13.05 20.69
C ARG A 23 -23.13 -12.93 19.21
N LYS A 24 -24.13 -13.41 18.46
CA LYS A 24 -24.39 -13.12 17.05
C LYS A 24 -23.93 -11.70 16.72
N ARG A 25 -22.90 -11.56 15.89
CA ARG A 25 -22.56 -10.27 15.28
C ARG A 25 -23.62 -10.00 14.22
N SER A 26 -24.58 -9.15 14.55
CA SER A 26 -25.39 -8.42 13.57
C SER A 26 -24.46 -7.44 12.86
N LEU A 27 -24.02 -7.81 11.65
CA LEU A 27 -23.32 -6.92 10.73
C LEU A 27 -24.36 -6.05 10.01
N ALA A 28 -24.86 -5.06 10.73
CA ALA A 28 -25.54 -3.87 10.24
C ALA A 28 -25.69 -2.93 11.44
N VAL A 29 -24.64 -2.15 11.74
CA VAL A 29 -24.78 -0.97 12.58
C VAL A 29 -25.12 0.15 11.63
N ASP A 30 -26.39 0.53 11.63
CA ASP A 30 -26.91 1.73 10.98
C ASP A 30 -26.01 2.92 11.32
N ALA A 31 -25.52 3.60 10.28
CA ALA A 31 -24.67 4.77 10.37
C ALA A 31 -25.43 6.04 10.82
N ASP A 32 -26.64 5.91 11.36
CA ASP A 32 -27.55 7.02 11.68
C ASP A 32 -27.69 7.35 13.18
N ASP A 33 -27.02 6.65 14.10
CA ASP A 33 -27.14 6.90 15.55
C ASP A 33 -25.96 7.69 16.15
N LEU A 34 -25.24 8.49 15.33
CA LEU A 34 -24.20 9.44 15.76
C LEU A 34 -24.70 10.87 16.03
N ALA A 35 -26.02 11.11 16.02
CA ALA A 35 -26.59 12.36 16.51
C ALA A 35 -26.95 12.22 18.00
N PRO A 36 -26.46 13.10 18.90
CA PRO A 36 -26.86 13.05 20.29
C PRO A 36 -28.35 13.36 20.37
N ARG A 37 -29.17 12.35 20.72
CA ARG A 37 -30.61 12.51 20.96
C ARG A 37 -30.79 13.62 21.98
N ALA A 38 -31.44 14.71 21.55
CA ALA A 38 -31.75 15.85 22.38
C ALA A 38 -32.43 15.38 23.67
N ARG A 39 -31.76 15.58 24.81
CA ARG A 39 -32.32 15.28 26.13
C ARG A 39 -33.63 16.07 26.26
N LYS A 40 -34.74 15.39 26.57
CA LYS A 40 -35.97 16.04 27.02
C LYS A 40 -35.62 16.99 28.16
N LEU A 41 -35.71 18.30 27.92
CA LEU A 41 -35.55 19.32 28.94
C LEU A 41 -36.65 19.12 29.99
N LEU A 42 -36.26 18.94 31.25
CA LEU A 42 -37.16 19.01 32.39
C LEU A 42 -37.76 20.43 32.42
N LYS A 43 -39.09 20.51 32.37
CA LYS A 43 -39.84 21.77 32.50
C LYS A 43 -40.25 21.96 33.95
N ASP A 44 -40.16 23.19 34.45
CA ASP A 44 -40.70 23.56 35.76
C ASP A 44 -42.23 23.63 35.75
N GLU A 45 -42.81 23.92 36.91
CA GLU A 45 -44.26 23.98 37.17
C GLU A 45 -45.00 25.02 36.29
N ASN A 46 -44.24 25.93 35.66
CA ASN A 46 -44.74 26.97 34.76
C ASN A 46 -44.39 26.72 33.29
N GLY A 47 -43.87 25.53 32.95
CA GLY A 47 -43.60 25.10 31.58
C GLY A 47 -42.35 25.73 30.93
N GLN A 48 -41.51 26.44 31.70
CA GLN A 48 -40.25 26.98 31.22
C GLN A 48 -39.15 25.91 31.24
N PRO A 49 -38.26 25.86 30.23
CA PRO A 49 -37.13 24.95 30.26
C PRO A 49 -36.19 25.36 31.40
N MET A 50 -35.96 24.46 32.36
CA MET A 50 -34.92 24.67 33.38
C MET A 50 -33.57 24.75 32.66
N ARG A 51 -33.06 25.97 32.42
CA ARG A 51 -31.69 26.17 31.97
C ARG A 51 -30.78 25.71 33.11
N MET A 52 -29.90 24.75 32.82
CA MET A 52 -28.82 24.46 33.75
C MET A 52 -27.96 25.71 33.93
N ASP A 53 -27.50 25.90 35.16
CA ASP A 53 -26.60 26.99 35.52
C ASP A 53 -25.36 26.97 34.60
N ALA A 54 -24.92 28.13 34.11
CA ALA A 54 -23.86 28.23 33.11
C ALA A 54 -22.54 27.59 33.58
N GLU A 55 -22.31 27.60 34.91
CA GLU A 55 -21.17 26.93 35.54
C GLU A 55 -21.30 25.40 35.47
N LYS A 56 -22.50 24.85 35.69
CA LYS A 56 -22.77 23.41 35.58
C LYS A 56 -22.70 22.91 34.14
N GLU A 57 -23.10 23.75 33.18
CA GLU A 57 -22.97 23.46 31.75
C GLU A 57 -21.49 23.38 31.34
N LYS A 58 -20.67 24.34 31.80
CA LYS A 58 -19.21 24.34 31.58
C LYS A 58 -18.52 23.14 32.26
N ASP A 59 -18.96 22.75 33.44
CA ASP A 59 -18.44 21.55 34.11
C ASP A 59 -18.77 20.29 33.32
N LEU A 60 -20.01 20.16 32.84
CA LEU A 60 -20.41 19.04 31.98
C LEU A 60 -19.61 19.01 30.67
N GLU A 61 -19.38 20.15 30.03
CA GLU A 61 -18.52 20.24 28.85
C GLU A 61 -17.07 19.82 29.15
N ASN A 62 -16.52 20.22 30.30
CA ASN A 62 -15.18 19.83 30.71
C ASN A 62 -15.10 18.33 30.99
N TYR A 63 -16.10 17.75 31.66
CA TYR A 63 -16.21 16.30 31.85
C TYR A 63 -16.31 15.55 30.51
N GLN A 64 -17.07 16.06 29.55
CA GLN A 64 -17.16 15.47 28.22
C GLN A 64 -15.83 15.57 27.47
N LYS A 65 -15.17 16.73 27.47
CA LYS A 65 -13.84 16.92 26.86
C LYS A 65 -12.80 16.00 27.48
N ASP A 66 -12.80 15.84 28.80
CA ASP A 66 -11.89 14.94 29.52
C ASP A 66 -12.19 13.47 29.22
N ALA A 67 -13.47 13.08 29.13
CA ALA A 67 -13.88 11.74 28.72
C ALA A 67 -13.42 11.42 27.28
N ILE A 68 -13.61 12.36 26.34
CA ILE A 68 -13.14 12.23 24.96
C ILE A 68 -11.60 12.14 24.94
N MET A 69 -10.89 12.94 25.73
CA MET A 69 -9.43 12.85 25.81
C MET A 69 -8.94 11.51 26.36
N ARG A 70 -9.61 10.94 27.37
CA ARG A 70 -9.29 9.61 27.87
C ARG A 70 -9.52 8.55 26.79
N GLN A 71 -10.62 8.64 26.06
CA GLN A 71 -10.92 7.73 24.96
C GLN A 71 -9.89 7.85 23.82
N MET A 72 -9.46 9.06 23.47
CA MET A 72 -8.42 9.30 22.47
C MET A 72 -7.04 8.78 22.91
N LYS A 73 -6.70 8.88 24.20
CA LYS A 73 -5.46 8.30 24.74
C LYS A 73 -5.51 6.77 24.70
N GLU A 74 -6.67 6.18 25.00
CA GLU A 74 -6.88 4.74 24.90
C GLU A 74 -6.77 4.26 23.45
N TYR A 75 -7.39 4.96 22.49
CA TYR A 75 -7.22 4.66 21.06
C TYR A 75 -5.76 4.81 20.59
N ARG A 76 -5.00 5.78 21.10
CA ARG A 76 -3.56 5.88 20.80
C ARG A 76 -2.79 4.69 21.35
N ARG A 77 -3.14 4.21 22.55
CA ARG A 77 -2.51 3.02 23.14
C ARG A 77 -2.85 1.76 22.34
N GLN A 78 -4.13 1.55 22.02
CA GLN A 78 -4.58 0.42 21.19
C GLN A 78 -3.95 0.46 19.80
N LYS A 79 -3.86 1.64 19.17
CA LYS A 79 -3.16 1.82 17.90
C LYS A 79 -1.70 1.38 18.01
N LYS A 80 -0.99 1.81 19.06
CA LYS A 80 0.39 1.40 19.29
C LYS A 80 0.50 -0.12 19.48
N ASP A 81 -0.37 -0.73 20.28
CA ASP A 81 -0.37 -2.17 20.50
C ASP A 81 -0.64 -2.96 19.19
N PHE A 82 -1.52 -2.45 18.32
CA PHE A 82 -1.75 -3.03 16.99
C PHE A 82 -0.58 -2.82 16.03
N GLU A 83 0.09 -1.66 16.05
CA GLU A 83 1.31 -1.42 15.28
C GLU A 83 2.42 -2.39 15.74
N ASP A 84 2.60 -2.58 17.05
CA ASP A 84 3.57 -3.52 17.61
C ASP A 84 3.27 -4.96 17.15
N GLN A 85 2.00 -5.41 17.24
CA GLN A 85 1.58 -6.72 16.73
C GLN A 85 1.79 -6.87 15.21
N PHE A 86 1.47 -5.83 14.44
CA PHE A 86 1.67 -5.83 13.00
C PHE A 86 3.15 -5.96 12.63
N THR A 87 4.03 -5.24 13.33
CA THR A 87 5.48 -5.36 13.09
C THR A 87 6.01 -6.74 13.48
N GLU A 88 5.52 -7.34 14.57
CA GLU A 88 5.90 -8.70 14.97
C GLU A 88 5.43 -9.74 13.96
N LEU A 89 4.17 -9.67 13.51
CA LEU A 89 3.64 -10.53 12.46
C LEU A 89 4.40 -10.36 11.15
N SER A 90 4.70 -9.12 10.75
CA SER A 90 5.47 -8.84 9.54
C SER A 90 6.88 -9.45 9.61
N LYS A 91 7.55 -9.36 10.77
CA LYS A 91 8.85 -10.02 11.01
C LYS A 91 8.74 -11.55 10.89
N LYS A 92 7.71 -12.16 11.49
CA LYS A 92 7.48 -13.61 11.39
C LYS A 92 7.21 -14.01 9.95
N THR A 93 6.35 -13.30 9.23
CA THR A 93 6.04 -13.60 7.82
C THR A 93 7.29 -13.49 6.96
N ARG A 94 8.12 -12.45 7.16
CA ARG A 94 9.41 -12.33 6.46
C ARG A 94 10.33 -13.51 6.74
N HIS A 95 10.51 -13.88 8.00
CA HIS A 95 11.33 -15.03 8.40
C HIS A 95 10.85 -16.36 7.77
N HIS A 96 9.54 -16.63 7.75
CA HIS A 96 9.01 -17.85 7.11
C HIS A 96 9.15 -17.81 5.58
N ASN A 97 8.92 -16.65 4.96
CA ASN A 97 9.13 -16.49 3.52
C ASN A 97 10.61 -16.68 3.15
N ASP A 98 11.53 -16.19 3.97
CA ASP A 98 12.96 -16.40 3.77
C ASP A 98 13.31 -17.89 3.90
N HIS A 99 12.74 -18.60 4.89
CA HIS A 99 12.90 -20.06 4.99
C HIS A 99 12.33 -20.83 3.78
N LEU A 100 11.16 -20.44 3.27
CA LEU A 100 10.57 -21.06 2.09
C LEU A 100 11.42 -20.81 0.84
N ARG A 101 11.98 -19.60 0.68
CA ARG A 101 12.93 -19.28 -0.40
C ARG A 101 14.21 -20.11 -0.30
N ILE A 102 14.75 -20.29 0.91
CA ILE A 102 15.93 -21.15 1.14
C ILE A 102 15.64 -22.60 0.73
N ILE A 103 14.46 -23.13 1.10
CA ILE A 103 14.04 -24.48 0.74
C ILE A 103 13.92 -24.63 -0.78
N ASP A 104 13.29 -23.66 -1.45
CA ASP A 104 13.05 -23.72 -2.90
C ASP A 104 14.34 -23.59 -3.71
N ALA A 105 15.21 -22.65 -3.33
CA ALA A 105 16.56 -22.53 -3.90
C ALA A 105 17.37 -23.82 -3.70
N TRP A 106 17.27 -24.43 -2.50
CA TRP A 106 17.94 -25.69 -2.21
C TRP A 106 17.40 -26.86 -3.04
N PHE A 107 16.08 -27.00 -3.18
CA PHE A 107 15.48 -28.04 -4.01
C PHE A 107 15.87 -27.88 -5.47
N THR A 108 15.96 -26.64 -5.96
CA THR A 108 16.32 -26.40 -7.36
C THR A 108 17.79 -26.69 -7.61
N GLN A 109 18.69 -26.31 -6.69
CA GLN A 109 20.10 -26.70 -6.73
C GLN A 109 20.28 -28.22 -6.70
N LEU A 110 19.55 -28.93 -5.83
CA LEU A 110 19.57 -30.38 -5.76
C LEU A 110 19.11 -31.00 -7.10
N LEU A 111 18.04 -30.48 -7.71
CA LEU A 111 17.57 -30.93 -9.02
C LEU A 111 18.60 -30.68 -10.13
N ASP A 112 19.32 -29.56 -10.09
CA ASP A 112 20.38 -29.26 -11.07
C ASP A 112 21.58 -30.19 -10.92
N GLU A 113 22.02 -30.44 -9.69
CA GLU A 113 23.08 -31.44 -9.41
C GLU A 113 22.67 -32.84 -9.88
N LEU A 114 21.40 -33.21 -9.70
CA LEU A 114 20.83 -34.46 -10.21
C LEU A 114 20.77 -34.52 -11.74
N ARG A 115 20.46 -33.41 -12.42
CA ARG A 115 20.48 -33.34 -13.89
C ARG A 115 21.88 -33.51 -14.46
N VAL A 116 22.89 -32.96 -13.79
CA VAL A 116 24.30 -33.11 -14.16
C VAL A 116 24.73 -34.57 -14.06
N LEU A 117 24.33 -35.26 -12.98
CA LEU A 117 24.63 -36.68 -12.76
C LEU A 117 23.82 -37.62 -13.67
N ALA A 118 22.56 -37.29 -13.98
CA ALA A 118 21.66 -38.10 -14.80
C ALA A 118 21.82 -37.88 -16.32
N GLY A 119 22.80 -37.09 -16.76
CA GLY A 119 23.07 -36.85 -18.18
C GLY A 119 21.90 -36.22 -18.95
N GLN A 120 21.17 -35.27 -18.34
CA GLN A 120 20.03 -34.56 -18.97
C GLN A 120 18.80 -35.42 -19.36
N THR A 121 18.57 -36.58 -18.72
CA THR A 121 17.40 -37.44 -19.01
C THR A 121 16.11 -37.06 -18.28
N LEU A 122 16.16 -36.07 -17.38
CA LEU A 122 15.01 -35.61 -16.62
C LEU A 122 14.25 -34.51 -17.38
N PRO A 123 12.90 -34.50 -17.37
CA PRO A 123 12.10 -33.45 -18.00
C PRO A 123 12.51 -32.05 -17.50
N THR A 124 12.68 -31.13 -18.44
CA THR A 124 12.83 -29.70 -18.16
C THR A 124 11.63 -29.26 -17.31
N PRO A 125 11.84 -28.57 -16.18
CA PRO A 125 10.73 -28.15 -15.35
C PRO A 125 9.83 -27.22 -16.16
N PRO A 126 8.50 -27.29 -16.00
CA PRO A 126 7.59 -26.41 -16.72
C PRO A 126 7.97 -24.94 -16.47
N PRO A 127 7.71 -24.04 -17.44
CA PRO A 127 8.03 -22.61 -17.39
C PRO A 127 7.28 -21.82 -16.31
N SER A 128 6.81 -22.51 -15.26
CA SER A 128 6.22 -21.95 -14.05
C SER A 128 7.25 -21.78 -12.93
N ALA A 129 8.45 -22.37 -13.06
CA ALA A 129 9.59 -22.16 -12.14
C ALA A 129 10.65 -21.21 -12.70
N THR A 130 10.61 -20.92 -14.00
CA THR A 130 11.22 -19.72 -14.58
C THR A 130 10.12 -18.69 -14.67
N ALA A 131 10.10 -17.73 -13.74
CA ALA A 131 9.17 -16.61 -13.82
C ALA A 131 9.20 -16.03 -15.25
N THR A 132 8.03 -15.67 -15.76
CA THR A 132 7.82 -15.01 -17.06
C THR A 132 8.43 -13.60 -17.14
N THR A 133 9.10 -13.16 -16.10
CA THR A 133 10.06 -12.07 -16.06
C THR A 133 11.43 -12.71 -15.91
N GLY A 134 12.43 -12.33 -16.70
CA GLY A 134 13.81 -12.86 -16.65
C GLY A 134 14.56 -12.60 -15.33
N GLU A 135 13.87 -12.59 -14.21
CA GLU A 135 14.39 -12.77 -12.88
C GLU A 135 14.57 -14.28 -12.65
N GLU A 136 15.78 -14.75 -12.92
CA GLU A 136 16.26 -15.95 -12.26
C GLU A 136 16.02 -15.78 -10.75
N MET A 137 15.27 -16.71 -10.16
CA MET A 137 15.02 -16.83 -8.72
C MET A 137 16.30 -17.16 -7.91
N TYR A 138 17.47 -16.86 -8.48
CA TYR A 138 18.80 -16.97 -7.90
C TYR A 138 19.37 -15.59 -7.54
N GLY A 139 18.50 -14.65 -7.18
CA GLY A 139 18.90 -13.42 -6.53
C GLY A 139 19.21 -13.64 -5.06
N SER A 140 20.51 -13.69 -4.73
CA SER A 140 21.03 -13.25 -3.44
C SER A 140 20.30 -13.77 -2.18
N ALA A 141 20.06 -15.08 -2.10
CA ALA A 141 19.54 -15.72 -0.87
C ALA A 141 20.64 -16.10 0.14
N LEU A 142 21.86 -15.56 0.00
CA LEU A 142 22.97 -15.76 0.94
C LEU A 142 23.20 -14.56 1.87
N LEU A 143 22.19 -13.70 2.06
CA LEU A 143 22.16 -12.82 3.24
C LEU A 143 21.61 -13.63 4.42
N PHE A 144 22.47 -14.52 4.93
CA PHE A 144 22.19 -15.37 6.07
C PHE A 144 22.26 -14.56 7.37
N GLU A 145 21.21 -13.82 7.66
CA GLU A 145 20.94 -13.41 9.04
C GLU A 145 20.05 -14.49 9.68
N ASN A 146 20.70 -15.47 10.34
CA ASN A 146 20.15 -16.33 11.40
C ASN A 146 19.55 -17.70 11.05
N SER A 147 20.26 -18.59 10.34
CA SER A 147 20.01 -20.04 10.53
C SER A 147 21.13 -20.96 10.03
N GLU A 148 22.30 -20.90 10.67
CA GLU A 148 23.41 -21.85 10.38
C GLU A 148 22.95 -23.31 10.57
N LEU A 149 22.17 -23.59 11.61
CA LEU A 149 21.63 -24.92 11.91
C LEU A 149 20.71 -25.48 10.81
N PHE A 150 19.89 -24.63 10.17
CA PHE A 150 19.00 -25.08 9.09
C PHE A 150 19.78 -25.34 7.80
N SER A 151 20.81 -24.52 7.53
CA SER A 151 21.74 -24.76 6.41
C SER A 151 22.51 -26.07 6.59
N GLU A 152 23.00 -26.36 7.79
CA GLU A 152 23.66 -27.63 8.12
C GLU A 152 22.73 -28.83 7.92
N HIS A 153 21.48 -28.73 8.37
CA HIS A 153 20.49 -29.80 8.19
C HIS A 153 20.17 -30.06 6.72
N LEU A 154 20.04 -29.01 5.90
CA LEU A 154 19.83 -29.14 4.46
C LEU A 154 21.05 -29.72 3.74
N LYS A 155 22.27 -29.33 4.13
CA LYS A 155 23.52 -29.90 3.59
C LYS A 155 23.66 -31.37 3.91
N ALA A 156 23.41 -31.78 5.16
CA ALA A 156 23.45 -33.18 5.57
C ALA A 156 22.44 -34.04 4.80
N ARG A 157 21.23 -33.52 4.58
CA ARG A 157 20.19 -34.20 3.80
C ARG A 157 20.52 -34.28 2.31
N SER A 158 21.12 -33.23 1.74
CA SER A 158 21.63 -33.23 0.37
C SER A 158 22.72 -34.28 0.16
N GLN A 159 23.71 -34.34 1.06
CA GLN A 159 24.77 -35.35 0.99
C GLN A 159 24.23 -36.79 1.01
N ASN A 160 23.22 -37.07 1.84
CA ASN A 160 22.58 -38.39 1.89
C ASN A 160 21.83 -38.74 0.59
N ILE A 161 21.22 -37.74 -0.07
CA ILE A 161 20.53 -37.93 -1.35
C ILE A 161 21.55 -38.12 -2.48
N GLN A 162 22.61 -37.31 -2.51
CA GLN A 162 23.71 -37.43 -3.46
C GLN A 162 24.39 -38.80 -3.35
N SER A 163 24.69 -39.29 -2.15
CA SER A 163 25.29 -40.62 -1.97
C SER A 163 24.39 -41.75 -2.49
N ALA A 164 23.09 -41.68 -2.21
CA ALA A 164 22.12 -42.66 -2.71
C ALA A 164 22.00 -42.63 -4.24
N MET A 165 22.16 -41.46 -4.84
CA MET A 165 22.10 -41.25 -6.29
C MET A 165 23.37 -41.65 -7.03
N VAL A 166 24.56 -41.39 -6.46
CA VAL A 166 25.84 -41.88 -6.99
C VAL A 166 25.86 -43.41 -7.04
N ASP A 167 25.26 -44.09 -6.06
CA ASP A 167 25.08 -45.54 -6.09
C ASP A 167 24.14 -46.03 -7.22
N ILE A 168 23.16 -45.21 -7.62
CA ILE A 168 22.21 -45.52 -8.70
C ILE A 168 22.82 -45.22 -10.08
N PHE A 169 23.47 -44.07 -10.24
CA PHE A 169 24.06 -43.62 -11.51
C PHE A 169 25.46 -44.18 -11.78
N GLY A 170 26.21 -44.60 -10.76
CA GLY A 170 27.44 -45.37 -10.91
C GLY A 170 27.25 -46.74 -11.59
N ARG A 171 26.00 -47.16 -11.79
CA ARG A 171 25.62 -48.35 -12.58
C ARG A 171 25.25 -48.04 -14.03
N VAL A 172 25.22 -46.77 -14.44
CA VAL A 172 24.90 -46.35 -15.80
C VAL A 172 26.18 -45.90 -16.51
N HIS A 173 26.42 -46.47 -17.69
CA HIS A 173 27.68 -46.45 -18.42
C HIS A 173 28.27 -45.04 -18.64
N SER A 174 29.58 -44.92 -18.40
CA SER A 174 30.42 -43.75 -18.69
C SER A 174 30.40 -43.42 -20.19
N ALA A 175 30.11 -42.15 -20.51
CA ALA A 175 30.01 -41.66 -21.87
C ALA A 175 31.39 -41.36 -22.50
N SER A 176 31.43 -41.32 -23.84
CA SER A 176 32.63 -41.10 -24.67
C SER A 176 33.33 -39.75 -24.37
N PRO A 177 34.68 -39.68 -24.41
CA PRO A 177 35.46 -38.49 -24.02
C PRO A 177 35.14 -37.20 -24.79
N GLU A 178 34.70 -37.29 -26.06
CA GLU A 178 34.29 -36.13 -26.86
C GLU A 178 33.06 -35.42 -26.28
N VAL A 179 32.17 -36.18 -25.63
CA VAL A 179 30.99 -35.64 -24.94
C VAL A 179 31.39 -34.95 -23.63
N GLU A 180 32.47 -35.40 -22.98
CA GLU A 180 33.01 -34.73 -21.78
C GLU A 180 33.67 -33.39 -22.15
N ASP A 181 34.40 -33.32 -23.26
CA ASP A 181 35.00 -32.07 -23.75
C ASP A 181 33.95 -31.03 -24.14
N LEU A 182 32.88 -31.46 -24.85
CA LEU A 182 31.74 -30.60 -25.17
C LEU A 182 30.99 -30.13 -23.91
N ARG A 183 30.86 -31.01 -22.90
CA ARG A 183 30.29 -30.63 -21.59
C ARG A 183 31.17 -29.60 -20.87
N GLY A 184 32.49 -29.73 -20.95
CA GLY A 184 33.44 -28.75 -20.41
C GLY A 184 33.27 -27.38 -21.05
N GLN A 185 33.22 -27.31 -22.38
CA GLN A 185 33.01 -26.05 -23.11
C GLN A 185 31.65 -25.42 -22.83
N LEU A 186 30.60 -26.23 -22.71
CA LEU A 186 29.26 -25.75 -22.36
C LEU A 186 29.24 -25.18 -20.94
N ASN A 187 29.90 -25.84 -19.99
CA ASN A 187 30.01 -25.36 -18.61
C ASN A 187 30.82 -24.05 -18.52
N ASP A 188 31.90 -23.92 -19.28
CA ASP A 188 32.70 -22.69 -19.32
C ASP A 188 31.93 -21.51 -19.92
N LEU A 189 31.15 -21.76 -20.98
CA LEU A 189 30.26 -20.74 -21.55
C LEU A 189 29.14 -20.36 -20.58
N LEU A 190 28.54 -21.34 -19.91
CA LEU A 190 27.53 -21.10 -18.89
C LEU A 190 28.09 -20.34 -17.68
N ALA A 191 29.33 -20.59 -17.29
CA ALA A 191 30.01 -19.85 -16.22
C ALA A 191 30.22 -18.38 -16.61
N LYS A 192 30.64 -18.11 -17.85
CA LYS A 192 30.81 -16.73 -18.37
C LYS A 192 29.48 -16.01 -18.52
N GLU A 193 28.44 -16.69 -18.97
CA GLU A 193 27.07 -16.13 -19.04
C GLU A 193 26.59 -15.73 -17.65
N LYS A 194 26.79 -16.59 -16.64
CA LYS A 194 26.46 -16.29 -15.25
C LYS A 194 27.27 -15.13 -14.69
N GLU A 195 28.56 -15.03 -15.01
CA GLU A 195 29.40 -13.89 -14.62
C GLU A 195 28.86 -12.57 -15.20
N HIS A 196 28.50 -12.55 -16.48
CA HIS A 196 27.89 -11.38 -17.11
C HIS A 196 26.51 -11.04 -16.55
N ALA A 197 25.68 -12.04 -16.22
CA ALA A 197 24.39 -11.83 -15.58
C ALA A 197 24.54 -11.16 -14.20
N VAL A 198 25.54 -11.57 -13.41
CA VAL A 198 25.86 -10.93 -12.12
C VAL A 198 26.33 -9.48 -12.31
N GLN A 199 27.18 -9.22 -13.30
CA GLN A 199 27.65 -7.85 -13.60
C GLN A 199 26.50 -6.94 -14.04
N LEU A 200 25.61 -7.42 -14.91
CA LEU A 200 24.44 -6.66 -15.37
C LEU A 200 23.50 -6.33 -14.20
N ARG A 201 23.29 -7.29 -13.29
CA ARG A 201 22.46 -7.07 -12.10
C ARG A 201 23.08 -6.07 -11.14
N GLY A 202 24.39 -6.16 -10.89
CA GLY A 202 25.09 -5.16 -10.08
C GLY A 202 24.92 -3.74 -10.64
N ALA A 203 24.98 -3.60 -11.98
CA ALA A 203 24.73 -2.32 -12.64
C ALA A 203 23.27 -1.84 -12.50
N MET A 204 22.30 -2.76 -12.53
CA MET A 204 20.88 -2.44 -12.29
C MET A 204 20.61 -2.01 -10.85
N ASP A 205 21.17 -2.72 -9.86
CA ASP A 205 21.04 -2.36 -8.44
C ASP A 205 21.69 -1.00 -8.15
N ASP A 206 22.85 -0.72 -8.79
CA ASP A 206 23.50 0.59 -8.71
C ASP A 206 22.64 1.69 -9.36
N GLN A 207 22.00 1.40 -10.49
CA GLN A 207 21.06 2.32 -11.14
C GLN A 207 19.88 2.64 -10.21
N GLU A 208 19.22 1.64 -9.64
CA GLU A 208 18.09 1.84 -8.72
C GLU A 208 18.53 2.62 -7.46
N SER A 209 19.71 2.32 -6.91
CA SER A 209 20.28 3.06 -5.79
C SER A 209 20.54 4.53 -6.12
N LEU A 210 21.06 4.81 -7.32
CA LEU A 210 21.30 6.17 -7.80
C LEU A 210 20.00 6.92 -8.08
N GLU A 211 19.01 6.26 -8.68
CA GLU A 211 17.67 6.81 -8.90
C GLU A 211 16.98 7.14 -7.56
N GLY A 212 17.07 6.26 -6.57
CA GLY A 212 16.56 6.52 -5.22
C GLY A 212 17.26 7.70 -4.53
N LYS A 213 18.60 7.79 -4.64
CA LYS A 213 19.37 8.94 -4.13
C LYS A 213 19.00 10.23 -4.86
N TRP A 214 18.78 10.16 -6.17
CA TRP A 214 18.37 11.29 -6.99
C TRP A 214 16.96 11.78 -6.60
N ALA A 215 15.99 10.87 -6.47
CA ALA A 215 14.64 11.20 -6.04
C ALA A 215 14.63 11.88 -4.65
N ALA A 216 15.41 11.35 -3.69
CA ALA A 216 15.57 11.94 -2.37
C ALA A 216 16.24 13.33 -2.42
N ALA A 217 17.19 13.54 -3.34
CA ALA A 217 17.80 14.85 -3.56
C ALA A 217 16.79 15.84 -4.14
N VAL A 218 15.98 15.43 -5.13
CA VAL A 218 14.91 16.24 -5.72
C VAL A 218 13.89 16.65 -4.66
N GLU A 219 13.45 15.72 -3.81
CA GLU A 219 12.52 16.03 -2.72
C GLU A 219 13.10 17.08 -1.75
N ARG A 220 14.39 16.94 -1.38
CA ARG A 220 15.08 17.92 -0.52
C ARG A 220 15.18 19.28 -1.19
N TYR A 221 15.48 19.34 -2.50
CA TYR A 221 15.52 20.59 -3.25
C TYR A 221 14.13 21.25 -3.32
N MET A 222 13.08 20.50 -3.62
CA MET A 222 11.70 21.01 -3.62
C MET A 222 11.28 21.55 -2.23
N MET A 223 11.67 20.87 -1.15
CA MET A 223 11.41 21.38 0.21
C MET A 223 12.21 22.65 0.51
N ALA A 224 13.47 22.73 0.08
CA ALA A 224 14.31 23.91 0.24
C ALA A 224 13.75 25.10 -0.56
N GLU A 225 13.29 24.87 -1.79
CA GLU A 225 12.65 25.86 -2.65
C GLU A 225 11.35 26.38 -2.03
N LYS A 226 10.46 25.48 -1.57
CA LYS A 226 9.24 25.87 -0.82
C LYS A 226 9.55 26.71 0.42
N LYS A 227 10.65 26.43 1.13
CA LYS A 227 11.09 27.22 2.28
C LYS A 227 11.62 28.59 1.85
N LEU A 228 12.37 28.65 0.76
CA LEU A 228 12.91 29.87 0.19
C LEU A 228 11.80 30.79 -0.33
N ASP A 229 10.75 30.24 -0.95
CA ASP A 229 9.57 31.01 -1.38
C ASP A 229 8.77 31.56 -0.19
N ARG A 230 8.59 30.77 0.88
CA ARG A 230 7.98 31.27 2.12
C ARG A 230 8.81 32.40 2.74
N ALA A 231 10.13 32.28 2.74
CA ALA A 231 11.03 33.31 3.26
C ALA A 231 11.01 34.59 2.40
N LYS A 232 11.03 34.45 1.06
CA LYS A 232 10.87 35.57 0.12
C LYS A 232 9.51 36.24 0.29
N SER A 233 8.42 35.47 0.41
CA SER A 233 7.08 36.01 0.65
C SER A 233 7.02 36.77 1.98
N ALA A 234 7.61 36.24 3.06
CA ALA A 234 7.69 36.95 4.34
C ALA A 234 8.56 38.21 4.27
N GLN A 235 9.64 38.20 3.50
CA GLN A 235 10.52 39.34 3.30
C GLN A 235 9.87 40.42 2.42
N VAL A 236 9.15 40.02 1.37
CA VAL A 236 8.34 40.91 0.52
C VAL A 236 7.22 41.53 1.35
N LEU A 237 6.50 40.74 2.17
CA LEU A 237 5.49 41.26 3.09
C LEU A 237 6.09 42.26 4.10
N ARG A 238 7.33 42.03 4.55
CA ARG A 238 8.05 42.95 5.44
C ARG A 238 8.49 44.23 4.73
N LEU A 239 8.94 44.13 3.48
CA LEU A 239 9.32 45.27 2.63
C LEU A 239 8.10 46.09 2.23
N GLU A 240 6.97 45.46 1.90
CA GLU A 240 5.69 46.12 1.65
C GLU A 240 5.20 46.83 2.91
N ARG A 241 5.28 46.19 4.09
CA ARG A 241 4.94 46.83 5.36
C ARG A 241 5.86 48.00 5.71
N GLN A 242 7.15 47.92 5.36
CA GLN A 242 8.12 48.99 5.53
C GLN A 242 7.92 50.13 4.53
N ALA A 243 7.49 49.84 3.30
CA ALA A 243 7.15 50.83 2.29
C ALA A 243 5.83 51.55 2.60
N ILE A 244 4.87 50.85 3.22
CA ILE A 244 3.55 51.42 3.61
C ILE A 244 3.65 52.20 4.94
N MET A 245 4.51 51.79 5.88
CA MET A 245 4.71 52.49 7.17
C MET A 245 5.92 53.44 7.20
N GLY A 246 6.69 53.54 6.12
CA GLY A 246 7.93 54.33 6.02
C GLY A 246 7.73 55.68 5.33
N GLY A 247 6.69 56.43 5.68
CA GLY A 247 6.49 57.80 5.25
C GLY A 247 6.62 58.78 6.43
N ASN A 248 7.73 59.52 6.46
CA ASN A 248 8.02 60.74 7.24
C ASN A 248 8.64 60.62 8.65
N GLY A 249 9.81 61.27 8.83
CA GLY A 249 10.38 61.63 10.13
C GLY A 249 11.91 61.80 10.17
N GLU A 250 12.37 63.05 10.17
CA GLU A 250 13.76 63.55 10.29
C GLU A 250 14.63 62.93 11.39
N ALA A 251 15.96 62.86 11.15
CA ALA A 251 16.94 63.70 11.86
C ALA A 251 18.42 63.41 11.47
N SER A 252 19.19 64.52 11.43
CA SER A 252 20.64 64.68 11.67
C SER A 252 21.65 64.66 10.48
N SER A 253 22.07 65.90 10.17
CA SER A 253 23.31 66.39 9.51
C SER A 253 24.61 65.93 10.22
N PRO A 254 25.87 66.24 9.76
CA PRO A 254 26.36 67.40 8.96
C PRO A 254 27.29 66.99 7.77
N THR A 255 27.68 67.82 6.80
CA THR A 255 28.51 69.04 6.90
C THR A 255 28.52 69.89 5.62
N THR A 256 28.41 71.21 5.82
CA THR A 256 29.14 72.33 5.17
C THR A 256 29.04 72.57 3.65
N ALA A 257 28.26 73.60 3.26
CA ALA A 257 28.78 74.81 2.60
C ALA A 257 27.65 75.84 2.34
N LYS A 258 27.56 76.86 3.19
CA LYS A 258 27.02 78.20 2.91
C LYS A 258 28.27 79.10 2.72
N LYS A 259 28.31 80.20 1.97
CA LYS A 259 27.30 81.23 1.69
C LYS A 259 27.91 82.21 0.65
N ALA A 260 27.04 82.89 -0.10
CA ALA A 260 27.34 84.13 -0.79
C ALA A 260 27.60 85.29 0.19
N GLY A 261 28.37 86.29 -0.26
CA GLY A 261 28.57 87.58 0.40
C GLY A 261 29.72 88.39 -0.21
N THR A 262 29.39 89.37 -1.07
CA THR A 262 30.19 90.56 -1.44
C THR A 262 30.46 91.45 -0.20
N PRO A 263 31.16 92.61 -0.27
CA PRO A 263 32.26 93.12 -1.12
C PRO A 263 33.46 93.63 -0.27
N VAL A 264 34.62 93.93 -0.85
CA VAL A 264 35.65 94.76 -0.18
C VAL A 264 36.19 95.84 -1.12
N LYS A 265 36.13 97.05 -0.59
CA LYS A 265 36.54 98.36 -1.08
C LYS A 265 37.83 98.72 -0.34
N SER A 266 38.86 99.21 -1.03
CA SER A 266 40.01 99.98 -0.50
C SER A 266 40.81 100.41 -1.73
N GLU A 267 40.68 101.64 -2.21
CA GLU A 267 41.19 102.94 -1.72
C GLU A 267 42.56 103.31 -2.29
N HIS A 268 42.56 104.51 -2.90
CA HIS A 268 43.59 105.54 -2.91
C HIS A 268 45.06 105.16 -3.17
N SER A 269 45.62 105.78 -4.21
CA SER A 269 46.95 106.37 -4.11
C SER A 269 46.86 107.83 -4.54
N GLU A 270 46.67 108.68 -3.54
CA GLU A 270 46.88 110.12 -3.62
C GLU A 270 48.38 110.43 -3.48
N VAL A 271 48.88 111.17 -4.47
CA VAL A 271 49.73 112.37 -4.33
C VAL A 271 50.27 112.73 -2.95
N ASN A 272 51.59 112.88 -2.86
CA ASN A 272 52.32 113.88 -2.05
C ASN A 272 53.80 113.86 -2.50
N GLY A 273 54.61 114.91 -2.65
CA GLY A 273 54.58 116.37 -2.46
C GLY A 273 55.97 116.85 -2.96
N GLU A 274 56.09 117.95 -3.69
CA GLU A 274 56.60 119.26 -3.20
C GLU A 274 57.94 119.17 -2.42
N VAL A 275 59.02 119.94 -2.66
CA VAL A 275 59.16 121.37 -2.94
C VAL A 275 60.58 121.69 -3.51
N SER A 276 60.64 122.68 -4.41
CA SER A 276 61.67 123.74 -4.57
C SER A 276 63.16 123.46 -4.28
N ASN A 277 64.04 123.68 -5.26
CA ASN A 277 64.79 124.94 -5.38
C ASN A 277 65.60 124.99 -6.69
N GLY A 278 65.64 126.17 -7.31
CA GLY A 278 66.44 126.41 -8.51
C GLY A 278 67.94 126.46 -8.22
N ILE A 279 68.74 126.31 -9.28
CA ILE A 279 69.95 127.09 -9.59
C ILE A 279 70.59 126.53 -10.88
N THR A 280 70.73 127.43 -11.87
CA THR A 280 71.73 127.45 -12.96
C THR A 280 71.73 126.38 -14.06
N GLY A 281 71.32 126.78 -15.27
CA GLY A 281 72.15 126.84 -16.50
C GLY A 281 72.88 125.61 -17.07
N ALA A 282 73.00 124.50 -16.36
CA ALA A 282 73.73 123.29 -16.78
C ALA A 282 72.97 121.97 -16.51
N ASP A 283 71.82 122.03 -15.82
CA ASP A 283 70.98 120.85 -15.49
C ASP A 283 69.94 120.48 -16.57
N SER A 284 69.73 121.31 -17.59
CA SER A 284 68.79 121.00 -18.68
C SER A 284 69.21 119.79 -19.52
N ASP A 285 70.52 119.51 -19.62
CA ASP A 285 71.06 118.38 -20.36
C ASP A 285 71.05 117.06 -19.57
N ALA A 286 71.00 117.11 -18.23
CA ALA A 286 70.88 115.93 -17.38
C ALA A 286 69.42 115.44 -17.30
N VAL A 287 68.47 116.36 -17.08
CA VAL A 287 67.03 116.05 -17.10
C VAL A 287 66.58 115.59 -18.49
N ARG A 288 67.15 116.15 -19.57
CA ARG A 288 66.89 115.68 -20.94
C ARG A 288 67.42 114.26 -21.18
N ARG A 289 68.58 113.90 -20.63
CA ARG A 289 69.12 112.54 -20.74
C ARG A 289 68.31 111.53 -19.93
N GLU A 290 67.88 111.88 -18.73
CA GLU A 290 67.01 111.02 -17.92
C GLU A 290 65.63 110.84 -18.58
N ALA A 291 65.05 111.91 -19.13
CA ALA A 291 63.82 111.84 -19.90
C ALA A 291 63.95 110.97 -21.17
N LEU A 292 65.12 110.99 -21.83
CA LEU A 292 65.40 110.12 -22.98
C LEU A 292 65.49 108.64 -22.58
N VAL A 293 66.14 108.32 -21.46
CA VAL A 293 66.21 106.94 -20.94
C VAL A 293 64.83 106.42 -20.51
N VAL A 294 64.03 107.27 -19.87
CA VAL A 294 62.63 106.93 -19.53
C VAL A 294 61.79 106.75 -20.80
N ALA A 295 61.96 107.59 -21.81
CA ALA A 295 61.28 107.46 -23.10
C ALA A 295 61.69 106.19 -23.86
N GLU A 296 62.98 105.82 -23.85
CA GLU A 296 63.47 104.55 -24.42
C GLU A 296 62.90 103.34 -23.68
N ARG A 297 62.83 103.39 -22.35
CA ARG A 297 62.22 102.32 -21.55
C ARG A 297 60.73 102.19 -21.79
N GLN A 298 60.02 103.30 -21.90
CA GLN A 298 58.59 103.31 -22.26
C GLN A 298 58.38 102.78 -23.68
N LYS A 299 59.23 103.16 -24.63
CA LYS A 299 59.19 102.64 -26.00
C LYS A 299 59.40 101.13 -26.04
N ALA A 300 60.40 100.61 -25.31
CA ALA A 300 60.63 99.17 -25.22
C ALA A 300 59.44 98.42 -24.58
N GLN A 301 58.81 99.00 -23.56
CA GLN A 301 57.59 98.42 -22.96
C GLN A 301 56.39 98.46 -23.91
N VAL A 302 56.23 99.53 -24.69
CA VAL A 302 55.18 99.64 -25.70
C VAL A 302 55.42 98.63 -26.81
N GLU A 303 56.65 98.48 -27.30
CA GLU A 303 57.02 97.46 -28.31
C GLU A 303 56.76 96.03 -27.80
N GLU A 304 57.05 95.74 -26.53
CA GLU A 304 56.74 94.44 -25.91
C GLU A 304 55.22 94.20 -25.79
N ILE A 305 54.45 95.23 -25.39
CA ILE A 305 52.99 95.16 -25.31
C ILE A 305 52.35 95.04 -26.70
N GLU A 306 52.91 95.71 -27.72
CA GLU A 306 52.47 95.61 -29.11
C GLU A 306 52.74 94.21 -29.65
N ALA A 307 53.93 93.65 -29.43
CA ALA A 307 54.26 92.28 -29.82
C ALA A 307 53.33 91.25 -29.12
N GLU A 308 53.02 91.45 -27.84
CA GLU A 308 52.10 90.58 -27.11
C GLU A 308 50.64 90.76 -27.57
N ASN A 309 50.21 91.98 -27.91
CA ASN A 309 48.90 92.22 -28.51
C ASN A 309 48.78 91.57 -29.88
N GLU A 310 49.82 91.63 -30.71
CA GLU A 310 49.87 90.93 -31.99
C GLU A 310 49.80 89.41 -31.78
N ARG A 311 50.56 88.85 -30.83
CA ARG A 311 50.51 87.42 -30.48
C ARG A 311 49.12 87.00 -30.03
N LEU A 312 48.52 87.70 -29.08
CA LEU A 312 47.18 87.41 -28.57
C LEU A 312 46.10 87.60 -29.66
N THR A 313 46.23 88.60 -30.52
CA THR A 313 45.30 88.81 -31.65
C THR A 313 45.42 87.70 -32.68
N ASN A 314 46.63 87.23 -32.96
CA ASN A 314 46.88 86.09 -33.83
C ASN A 314 46.32 84.78 -33.23
N GLU A 315 46.51 84.54 -31.93
CA GLU A 315 45.93 83.39 -31.24
C GLU A 315 44.40 83.45 -31.21
N LEU A 316 43.83 84.63 -30.99
CA LEU A 316 42.38 84.82 -30.94
C LEU A 316 41.76 84.69 -32.33
N SER A 317 42.41 85.17 -33.38
CA SER A 317 41.97 84.97 -34.77
C SER A 317 42.12 83.50 -35.21
N ALA A 318 43.19 82.81 -34.82
CA ALA A 318 43.37 81.37 -35.03
C ALA A 318 42.32 80.53 -34.28
N ALA A 319 42.00 80.89 -33.04
CA ALA A 319 40.94 80.24 -32.27
C ALA A 319 39.55 80.50 -32.86
N ARG A 320 39.28 81.73 -33.34
CA ARG A 320 38.00 82.08 -34.00
C ARG A 320 37.83 81.37 -35.34
N THR A 321 38.88 81.28 -36.15
CA THR A 321 38.84 80.53 -37.41
C THR A 321 38.65 79.05 -37.16
N LYS A 322 39.36 78.47 -36.19
CA LYS A 322 39.16 77.08 -35.77
C LYS A 322 37.73 76.83 -35.25
N LEU A 323 37.15 77.76 -34.48
CA LEU A 323 35.77 77.65 -34.01
C LEU A 323 34.78 77.70 -35.16
N ALA A 324 35.00 78.58 -36.15
CA ALA A 324 34.14 78.73 -37.32
C ALA A 324 34.29 77.56 -38.32
N SER A 325 35.41 76.83 -38.29
CA SER A 325 35.69 75.70 -39.17
C SER A 325 35.49 74.33 -38.53
N LEU A 326 34.98 74.25 -37.30
CA LEU A 326 34.66 72.97 -36.65
C LEU A 326 33.54 72.27 -37.42
N SER A 327 33.79 71.02 -37.78
CA SER A 327 32.88 70.14 -38.50
C SER A 327 32.34 69.04 -37.59
N ASP A 328 31.29 68.34 -38.05
CA ASP A 328 30.75 67.17 -37.34
C ASP A 328 31.80 66.04 -37.22
N ASP A 329 32.78 65.97 -38.13
CA ASP A 329 33.90 65.03 -38.06
C ASP A 329 34.82 65.35 -36.87
N ASP A 330 35.11 66.64 -36.61
CA ASP A 330 35.88 67.05 -35.44
C ASP A 330 35.14 66.73 -34.12
N TYR A 331 33.81 66.82 -34.12
CA TYR A 331 32.98 66.39 -33.00
C TYR A 331 33.02 64.87 -32.82
N ALA A 332 32.94 64.10 -33.91
CA ALA A 332 33.03 62.63 -33.89
C ALA A 332 34.39 62.14 -33.40
N GLU A 333 35.46 62.92 -33.62
CA GLU A 333 36.79 62.61 -33.11
C GLU A 333 36.96 62.85 -31.60
N THR A 334 36.05 63.63 -30.99
CA THR A 334 36.10 63.97 -29.57
C THR A 334 35.97 62.71 -28.70
N SER A 335 36.80 62.62 -27.65
CA SER A 335 36.83 61.47 -26.73
C SER A 335 35.47 61.19 -26.08
N LEU A 336 34.69 62.23 -25.80
CA LEU A 336 33.34 62.13 -25.25
C LEU A 336 32.39 61.41 -26.22
N PHE A 337 32.42 61.75 -27.52
CA PHE A 337 31.58 61.11 -28.52
C PHE A 337 31.97 59.65 -28.72
N LYS A 338 33.27 59.35 -28.79
CA LYS A 338 33.78 57.96 -28.89
C LYS A 338 33.38 57.12 -27.67
N GLY A 339 33.48 57.69 -26.48
CA GLY A 339 33.02 57.05 -25.23
C GLY A 339 31.52 56.77 -25.24
N PHE A 340 30.71 57.74 -25.65
CA PHE A 340 29.26 57.58 -25.79
C PHE A 340 28.88 56.54 -26.85
N LYS A 341 29.54 56.55 -28.01
CA LYS A 341 29.34 55.56 -29.08
C LYS A 341 29.65 54.14 -28.60
N SER A 342 30.77 53.94 -27.91
CA SER A 342 31.12 52.64 -27.33
C SER A 342 30.05 52.17 -26.33
N GLN A 343 29.59 53.05 -25.44
CA GLN A 343 28.52 52.70 -24.49
C GLN A 343 27.22 52.34 -25.21
N TYR A 344 26.87 53.08 -26.28
CA TYR A 344 25.69 52.80 -27.08
C TYR A 344 25.78 51.45 -27.81
N GLU A 345 26.93 51.13 -28.40
CA GLU A 345 27.19 49.82 -29.02
C GLU A 345 27.10 48.68 -27.99
N ASP A 346 27.62 48.87 -26.78
CA ASP A 346 27.53 47.87 -25.71
C ASP A 346 26.08 47.68 -25.23
N VAL A 347 25.30 48.76 -25.15
CA VAL A 347 23.86 48.67 -24.86
C VAL A 347 23.13 47.92 -25.96
N ILE A 348 23.42 48.18 -27.24
CA ILE A 348 22.82 47.43 -28.35
C ILE A 348 23.14 45.94 -28.26
N LYS A 349 24.40 45.57 -28.02
CA LYS A 349 24.80 44.16 -27.86
C LYS A 349 24.01 43.52 -26.72
N ARG A 350 23.93 44.18 -25.57
CA ARG A 350 23.18 43.69 -24.42
C ARG A 350 21.69 43.53 -24.72
N ILE A 351 21.08 44.46 -25.47
CA ILE A 351 19.68 44.35 -25.89
C ILE A 351 19.50 43.13 -26.79
N ASN A 352 20.35 42.94 -27.79
CA ASN A 352 20.27 41.79 -28.70
C ASN A 352 20.44 40.45 -27.95
N ASP A 353 21.40 40.38 -27.02
CA ASP A 353 21.59 39.19 -26.17
C ASP A 353 20.35 38.93 -25.30
N LEU A 354 19.78 39.98 -24.71
CA LEU A 354 18.54 39.88 -23.93
C LEU A 354 17.35 39.44 -24.80
N GLU A 355 17.23 39.93 -26.03
CA GLU A 355 16.18 39.51 -26.95
C GLU A 355 16.35 38.04 -27.35
N ALA A 356 17.57 37.60 -27.65
CA ALA A 356 17.88 36.20 -27.95
C ALA A 356 17.54 35.28 -26.77
N THR A 357 17.97 35.63 -25.56
CA THR A 357 17.62 34.84 -24.36
C THR A 357 16.12 34.86 -24.07
N ASN A 358 15.43 35.97 -24.33
CA ASN A 358 13.98 36.04 -24.13
C ASN A 358 13.21 35.13 -25.11
N ILE A 359 13.66 35.04 -26.37
CA ILE A 359 13.11 34.09 -27.34
C ILE A 359 13.32 32.65 -26.88
N GLN A 360 14.55 32.30 -26.47
CA GLN A 360 14.85 30.94 -25.96
C GLN A 360 13.97 30.58 -24.76
N LEU A 361 13.84 31.49 -23.78
CA LEU A 361 13.00 31.26 -22.60
C LEU A 361 11.51 31.07 -22.96
N ARG A 362 11.01 31.75 -24.00
CA ARG A 362 9.63 31.55 -24.48
C ARG A 362 9.44 30.20 -25.15
N GLU A 363 10.40 29.78 -25.99
CA GLU A 363 10.36 28.47 -26.64
C GLU A 363 10.44 27.33 -25.62
N GLU A 364 11.32 27.44 -24.63
CA GLU A 364 11.42 26.48 -23.52
C GLU A 364 10.14 26.44 -22.69
N ALA A 365 9.54 27.59 -22.36
CA ALA A 365 8.27 27.65 -21.65
C ALA A 365 7.13 26.98 -22.44
N GLN A 366 7.06 27.21 -23.76
CA GLN A 366 6.08 26.57 -24.62
C GLN A 366 6.30 25.05 -24.70
N LYS A 367 7.56 24.61 -24.78
CA LYS A 367 7.93 23.19 -24.79
C LYS A 367 7.54 22.51 -23.48
N LEU A 368 7.90 23.08 -22.33
CA LEU A 368 7.52 22.56 -21.02
C LEU A 368 6.00 22.52 -20.82
N GLN A 369 5.27 23.51 -21.35
CA GLN A 369 3.82 23.49 -21.31
C GLN A 369 3.23 22.36 -22.16
N ALA A 370 3.78 22.10 -23.35
CA ALA A 370 3.38 20.98 -24.20
C ALA A 370 3.72 19.61 -23.60
N GLU A 371 4.90 19.47 -22.99
CA GLU A 371 5.30 18.26 -22.24
C GLU A 371 4.36 18.01 -21.05
N ARG A 372 4.01 19.07 -20.30
CA ARG A 372 3.06 18.95 -19.19
C ARG A 372 1.66 18.52 -19.65
N THR A 373 1.16 19.05 -20.76
CA THR A 373 -0.17 18.67 -21.26
C THR A 373 -0.20 17.26 -21.82
N THR A 374 0.87 16.84 -22.51
CA THR A 374 1.02 15.46 -23.00
C THR A 374 1.14 14.47 -21.85
N TYR A 375 1.99 14.75 -20.86
CA TYR A 375 2.14 13.90 -19.66
C TYR A 375 0.84 13.80 -18.85
N ARG A 376 0.09 14.90 -18.72
CA ARG A 376 -1.23 14.85 -18.09
C ARG A 376 -2.18 13.93 -18.87
N ARG A 377 -2.19 14.04 -20.21
CA ARG A 377 -3.03 13.20 -21.06
C ARG A 377 -2.66 11.72 -20.95
N THR A 378 -1.37 11.39 -20.89
CA THR A 378 -0.93 9.99 -20.75
C THR A 378 -1.34 9.42 -19.40
N ILE A 379 -1.14 10.16 -18.31
CA ILE A 379 -1.61 9.74 -16.97
C ILE A 379 -3.14 9.56 -16.96
N ASP A 380 -3.89 10.51 -17.52
CA ASP A 380 -5.35 10.43 -17.55
C ASP A 380 -5.82 9.20 -18.36
N GLU A 381 -5.14 8.87 -19.46
CA GLU A 381 -5.44 7.68 -20.28
C GLU A 381 -5.07 6.39 -19.55
N GLU A 382 -3.85 6.27 -19.00
CA GLU A 382 -3.41 5.10 -18.24
C GLU A 382 -4.32 4.82 -17.03
N ASN A 383 -4.72 5.87 -16.31
CA ASN A 383 -5.68 5.75 -15.21
C ASN A 383 -7.05 5.29 -15.70
N ARG A 384 -7.50 5.79 -16.86
CA ARG A 384 -8.79 5.40 -17.46
C ARG A 384 -8.76 3.94 -17.94
N GLU A 385 -7.67 3.51 -18.58
CA GLU A 385 -7.46 2.13 -18.99
C GLU A 385 -7.42 1.20 -17.78
N SER A 386 -6.63 1.53 -16.75
CA SER A 386 -6.58 0.76 -15.50
C SER A 386 -7.95 0.68 -14.82
N MET A 387 -8.72 1.78 -14.80
CA MET A 387 -10.07 1.78 -14.23
C MET A 387 -10.99 0.83 -15.00
N ASN A 388 -11.01 0.93 -16.34
CA ASN A 388 -11.80 0.05 -17.20
C ASN A 388 -11.43 -1.43 -17.02
N ASP A 389 -10.14 -1.74 -16.92
CA ASP A 389 -9.67 -3.11 -16.70
C ASP A 389 -10.11 -3.67 -15.34
N THR A 390 -10.02 -2.87 -14.27
CA THR A 390 -10.51 -3.28 -12.95
C THR A 390 -12.03 -3.47 -12.93
N GLU A 391 -12.79 -2.58 -13.57
CA GLU A 391 -14.23 -2.72 -13.72
C GLU A 391 -14.61 -3.97 -14.52
N ALA A 392 -13.89 -4.28 -15.60
CA ALA A 392 -14.09 -5.49 -16.38
C ALA A 392 -13.78 -6.76 -15.58
N GLN A 393 -12.73 -6.76 -14.75
CA GLN A 393 -12.41 -7.87 -13.85
C GLN A 393 -13.49 -8.06 -12.78
N ILE A 394 -14.00 -6.97 -12.19
CA ILE A 394 -15.10 -7.01 -11.23
C ILE A 394 -16.36 -7.60 -11.88
N ALA A 395 -16.74 -7.13 -13.07
CA ALA A 395 -17.92 -7.65 -13.78
C ALA A 395 -17.82 -9.15 -14.11
N ARG A 396 -16.62 -9.63 -14.48
CA ARG A 396 -16.37 -11.08 -14.67
C ARG A 396 -16.51 -11.86 -13.36
N ALA A 397 -15.90 -11.35 -12.28
CA ALA A 397 -15.99 -11.99 -10.97
C ALA A 397 -17.44 -12.03 -10.45
N GLU A 398 -18.22 -10.98 -10.64
CA GLU A 398 -19.65 -10.95 -10.28
C GLU A 398 -20.47 -11.99 -11.08
N THR A 399 -20.19 -12.12 -12.37
CA THR A 399 -20.83 -13.12 -13.24
C THR A 399 -20.50 -14.55 -12.80
N ASP A 400 -19.23 -14.82 -12.49
CA ASP A 400 -18.80 -16.13 -12.00
C ASP A 400 -19.36 -16.43 -10.61
N LEU A 401 -19.46 -15.42 -9.73
CA LEU A 401 -20.07 -15.56 -8.41
C LEU A 401 -21.56 -15.89 -8.53
N ALA A 402 -22.29 -15.21 -9.43
CA ALA A 402 -23.68 -15.53 -9.72
C ALA A 402 -23.84 -16.98 -10.23
N ARG A 403 -22.95 -17.44 -11.12
CA ARG A 403 -22.92 -18.82 -11.60
C ARG A 403 -22.66 -19.82 -10.47
N ILE A 404 -21.67 -19.57 -9.62
CA ILE A 404 -21.34 -20.43 -8.46
C ILE A 404 -22.50 -20.48 -7.47
N ARG A 405 -23.22 -19.36 -7.24
CA ARG A 405 -24.42 -19.35 -6.41
C ARG A 405 -25.52 -20.24 -7.01
N SER A 406 -25.81 -20.08 -8.30
CA SER A 406 -26.79 -20.93 -8.99
C SER A 406 -26.46 -22.42 -8.89
N ILE A 407 -25.21 -22.81 -9.15
CA ILE A 407 -24.76 -24.21 -9.06
C ILE A 407 -24.84 -24.72 -7.61
N ARG A 408 -24.46 -23.89 -6.64
CA ARG A 408 -24.56 -24.25 -5.21
C ARG A 408 -26.01 -24.51 -4.82
N ASP A 409 -26.93 -23.63 -5.23
CA ASP A 409 -28.35 -23.76 -4.92
C ASP A 409 -28.94 -25.01 -5.58
N GLU A 410 -28.53 -25.32 -6.81
CA GLU A 410 -28.89 -26.56 -7.51
C GLU A 410 -28.38 -27.81 -6.77
N ILE A 411 -27.10 -27.86 -6.42
CA ILE A 411 -26.52 -28.98 -5.65
C ILE A 411 -27.20 -29.12 -4.29
N GLN A 412 -27.50 -28.01 -3.61
CA GLN A 412 -28.18 -28.02 -2.32
C GLN A 412 -29.59 -28.61 -2.45
N ALA A 413 -30.33 -28.24 -3.50
CA ALA A 413 -31.63 -28.81 -3.79
C ALA A 413 -31.55 -30.32 -4.10
N GLU A 414 -30.58 -30.75 -4.92
CA GLU A 414 -30.35 -32.18 -5.20
C GLU A 414 -29.99 -32.97 -3.93
N LEU A 415 -29.14 -32.41 -3.06
CA LEU A 415 -28.75 -33.01 -1.80
C LEU A 415 -29.97 -33.19 -0.88
N ASP A 416 -30.84 -32.18 -0.78
CA ASP A 416 -32.04 -32.25 0.04
C ASP A 416 -33.05 -33.27 -0.51
N ILE A 417 -33.18 -33.37 -1.84
CA ILE A 417 -33.97 -34.43 -2.48
C ILE A 417 -33.39 -35.81 -2.13
N ARG A 418 -32.07 -36.01 -2.32
CA ARG A 418 -31.41 -37.29 -2.01
C ARG A 418 -31.57 -37.69 -0.55
N LYS A 419 -31.39 -36.75 0.38
CA LYS A 419 -31.60 -36.98 1.81
C LYS A 419 -33.03 -37.42 2.10
N ARG A 420 -34.04 -36.74 1.54
CA ARG A 420 -35.45 -37.13 1.70
C ARG A 420 -35.74 -38.51 1.12
N THR A 421 -35.17 -38.84 -0.04
CA THR A 421 -35.33 -40.18 -0.64
C THR A 421 -34.66 -41.27 0.18
N ASP A 422 -33.47 -41.03 0.71
CA ASP A 422 -32.75 -41.97 1.56
C ASP A 422 -33.48 -42.18 2.90
N GLU A 423 -34.00 -41.11 3.50
CA GLU A 423 -34.78 -41.19 4.73
C GLU A 423 -36.06 -42.01 4.50
N THR A 424 -36.75 -41.79 3.38
CA THR A 424 -37.94 -42.57 3.00
C THR A 424 -37.59 -44.04 2.74
N ARG A 425 -36.43 -44.31 2.13
CA ARG A 425 -35.93 -45.67 1.92
C ARG A 425 -35.59 -46.37 3.24
N ARG A 426 -34.99 -45.66 4.19
CA ARG A 426 -34.69 -46.17 5.54
C ARG A 426 -35.97 -46.52 6.29
N THR A 427 -36.93 -45.59 6.36
CA THR A 427 -38.21 -45.85 7.02
C THR A 427 -38.96 -47.01 6.38
N SER A 428 -38.96 -47.11 5.04
CA SER A 428 -39.52 -48.27 4.33
C SER A 428 -38.81 -49.58 4.67
N ALA A 429 -37.47 -49.58 4.75
CA ALA A 429 -36.70 -50.76 5.13
C ALA A 429 -36.96 -51.19 6.58
N ASP A 430 -37.09 -50.23 7.50
CA ASP A 430 -37.40 -50.51 8.91
C ASP A 430 -38.81 -51.09 9.06
N GLN A 431 -39.82 -50.53 8.37
CA GLN A 431 -41.17 -51.09 8.31
C GLN A 431 -41.19 -52.51 7.71
N ALA A 432 -40.36 -52.78 6.69
CA ALA A 432 -40.25 -54.12 6.11
C ALA A 432 -39.62 -55.12 7.08
N ARG A 433 -38.60 -54.72 7.87
CA ARG A 433 -38.03 -55.57 8.93
C ARG A 433 -39.06 -55.86 10.01
N GLU A 434 -39.80 -54.86 10.48
CA GLU A 434 -40.81 -55.05 11.51
C GLU A 434 -41.93 -56.01 11.04
N LEU A 435 -42.34 -55.91 9.78
CA LEU A 435 -43.27 -56.86 9.16
C LEU A 435 -42.69 -58.27 9.08
N ALA A 436 -41.40 -58.43 8.72
CA ALA A 436 -40.74 -59.73 8.68
C ALA A 436 -40.67 -60.36 10.08
N GLU A 437 -40.25 -59.60 11.10
CA GLU A 437 -40.21 -60.07 12.49
C GLU A 437 -41.59 -60.48 13.02
N ALA A 438 -42.64 -59.74 12.66
CA ALA A 438 -44.02 -60.10 12.99
C ALA A 438 -44.46 -61.38 12.28
N ARG A 439 -44.03 -61.61 11.04
CA ARG A 439 -44.30 -62.85 10.28
C ARG A 439 -43.55 -64.03 10.87
N ASP A 440 -42.29 -63.88 11.22
CA ASP A 440 -41.48 -64.92 11.87
C ASP A 440 -42.06 -65.31 13.23
N SER A 441 -42.51 -64.33 14.03
CA SER A 441 -43.20 -64.57 15.30
C SER A 441 -44.51 -65.36 15.11
N LYS A 442 -45.21 -65.15 13.99
CA LYS A 442 -46.43 -65.90 13.66
C LYS A 442 -46.12 -67.30 13.14
N ILE A 443 -45.09 -67.45 12.31
CA ILE A 443 -44.64 -68.75 11.78
C ILE A 443 -44.22 -69.64 12.95
N THR A 444 -43.38 -69.14 13.86
CA THR A 444 -42.97 -69.89 15.07
C THR A 444 -44.15 -70.31 15.95
N ALA A 445 -45.16 -69.45 16.13
CA ALA A 445 -46.39 -69.83 16.83
C ALA A 445 -47.15 -70.96 16.12
N LEU A 446 -47.33 -70.88 14.80
CA LEU A 446 -47.98 -71.93 13.99
C LEU A 446 -47.16 -73.22 13.97
N GLU A 447 -45.83 -73.14 13.92
CA GLU A 447 -44.95 -74.30 13.99
C GLU A 447 -45.12 -75.04 15.32
N SER A 448 -45.16 -74.31 16.45
CA SER A 448 -45.44 -74.91 17.76
C SER A 448 -46.82 -75.56 17.84
N GLU A 449 -47.85 -74.94 17.24
CA GLU A 449 -49.19 -75.54 17.14
C GLU A 449 -49.17 -76.83 16.31
N THR A 450 -48.46 -76.85 15.18
CA THR A 450 -48.32 -78.07 14.36
C THR A 450 -47.56 -79.16 15.10
N GLU A 451 -46.58 -78.82 15.93
CA GLU A 451 -45.83 -79.76 16.76
C GLU A 451 -46.74 -80.38 17.84
N ARG A 452 -47.57 -79.59 18.52
CA ARG A 452 -48.59 -80.10 19.45
C ARG A 452 -49.61 -80.99 18.75
N LEU A 453 -50.10 -80.59 17.58
CA LEU A 453 -51.04 -81.39 16.79
C LEU A 453 -50.40 -82.71 16.33
N ARG A 454 -49.11 -82.69 15.94
CA ARG A 454 -48.34 -83.90 15.64
C ARG A 454 -48.16 -84.78 16.86
N LEU A 455 -47.89 -84.24 18.05
CA LEU A 455 -47.86 -85.01 19.31
C LEU A 455 -49.22 -85.65 19.63
N ARG A 456 -50.33 -84.95 19.33
CA ARG A 456 -51.69 -85.48 19.52
C ARG A 456 -52.05 -86.58 18.50
N LEU A 457 -51.54 -86.50 17.28
CA LEU A 457 -51.74 -87.50 16.21
C LEU A 457 -50.75 -88.68 16.30
N GLY A 458 -49.53 -88.43 16.77
CA GLY A 458 -48.48 -89.43 16.98
C GLY A 458 -48.71 -90.35 18.18
N ASP A 459 -49.72 -90.05 19.00
CA ASP A 459 -50.23 -90.90 20.08
C ASP A 459 -51.67 -91.41 19.76
N ALA A 460 -52.14 -91.23 18.51
CA ALA A 460 -53.45 -91.71 18.06
C ALA A 460 -53.41 -93.19 17.61
N THR A 461 -53.00 -94.05 18.54
CA THR A 461 -53.69 -95.33 18.78
C THR A 461 -53.76 -95.48 20.29
N PRO A 462 -54.95 -95.32 20.91
CA PRO A 462 -55.82 -96.49 21.04
C PRO A 462 -57.32 -96.20 20.92
N SER A 463 -57.99 -97.25 20.46
CA SER A 463 -59.36 -97.71 20.75
C SER A 463 -60.21 -96.94 21.76
N GLN A 464 -61.45 -96.69 21.33
CA GLN A 464 -62.70 -96.73 22.10
C GLN A 464 -62.59 -97.14 23.59
N ASP A 465 -63.23 -96.34 24.44
CA ASP A 465 -63.99 -96.78 25.62
C ASP A 465 -63.36 -97.90 26.48
N SER A 466 -62.17 -97.68 27.02
CA SER A 466 -61.68 -98.46 28.18
C SER A 466 -61.91 -97.65 29.45
N SER A 467 -62.64 -98.24 30.40
CA SER A 467 -62.84 -97.72 31.75
C SER A 467 -61.49 -97.39 32.38
N LEU A 468 -61.41 -96.29 33.13
CA LEU A 468 -60.19 -95.84 33.82
C LEU A 468 -59.58 -96.91 34.75
N ASP A 469 -60.38 -97.89 35.17
CA ASP A 469 -59.99 -98.97 36.07
C ASP A 469 -59.21 -100.12 35.38
N ASP A 470 -59.21 -100.20 34.05
CA ASP A 470 -58.57 -101.31 33.30
C ASP A 470 -57.17 -100.95 32.74
N LEU A 471 -56.65 -99.76 33.05
CA LEU A 471 -55.41 -99.26 32.46
C LEU A 471 -54.18 -99.52 33.35
N ASP A 472 -53.14 -100.12 32.77
CA ASP A 472 -51.89 -100.43 33.48
C ASP A 472 -51.18 -99.18 34.03
N GLN A 473 -50.60 -99.27 35.23
CA GLN A 473 -50.02 -98.12 35.94
C GLN A 473 -48.92 -97.40 35.15
N GLU A 474 -48.22 -98.12 34.26
CA GLU A 474 -47.20 -97.59 33.36
C GLU A 474 -47.80 -96.81 32.17
N THR A 475 -48.95 -97.26 31.64
CA THR A 475 -49.70 -96.54 30.60
C THR A 475 -50.34 -95.26 31.14
N LEU A 476 -50.77 -95.25 32.41
CA LEU A 476 -51.25 -94.03 33.08
C LEU A 476 -50.11 -93.00 33.26
N LYS A 477 -48.92 -93.46 33.66
CA LYS A 477 -47.74 -92.59 33.80
C LYS A 477 -47.28 -92.02 32.45
N MET A 478 -47.34 -92.81 31.38
CA MET A 478 -47.07 -92.31 30.03
C MET A 478 -48.10 -91.28 29.60
N LYS A 479 -49.40 -91.56 29.74
CA LYS A 479 -50.46 -90.58 29.44
C LYS A 479 -50.31 -89.29 30.24
N LEU A 480 -49.92 -89.37 31.51
CA LEU A 480 -49.71 -88.20 32.37
C LEU A 480 -48.50 -87.36 31.93
N ARG A 481 -47.39 -88.01 31.54
CA ARG A 481 -46.23 -87.31 30.94
C ARG A 481 -46.57 -86.68 29.59
N THR A 482 -47.35 -87.37 28.74
CA THR A 482 -47.83 -86.80 27.49
C THR A 482 -48.75 -85.60 27.76
N LEU A 483 -49.64 -85.68 28.75
CA LEU A 483 -50.51 -84.56 29.14
C LEU A 483 -49.71 -83.37 29.69
N GLU A 484 -48.71 -83.60 30.54
CA GLU A 484 -47.81 -82.57 31.06
C GLU A 484 -47.01 -81.91 29.93
N SER A 485 -46.51 -82.70 28.99
CA SER A 485 -45.83 -82.20 27.79
C SER A 485 -46.77 -81.38 26.90
N GLN A 486 -48.01 -81.83 26.71
CA GLN A 486 -49.04 -81.11 25.94
C GLN A 486 -49.45 -79.82 26.64
N HIS A 487 -49.60 -79.83 27.96
CA HIS A 487 -49.92 -78.65 28.77
C HIS A 487 -48.78 -77.62 28.71
N SER A 488 -47.53 -78.06 28.82
CA SER A 488 -46.35 -77.19 28.65
C SER A 488 -46.29 -76.58 27.25
N ALA A 489 -46.55 -77.37 26.20
CA ALA A 489 -46.60 -76.88 24.83
C ALA A 489 -47.72 -75.83 24.64
N LEU A 490 -48.91 -76.09 25.20
CA LEU A 490 -50.04 -75.15 25.19
C LEU A 490 -49.73 -73.83 25.89
N CYS A 491 -49.06 -73.86 27.05
CA CYS A 491 -48.66 -72.64 27.75
C CYS A 491 -47.66 -71.81 26.91
N ASN A 492 -46.71 -72.47 26.25
CA ASN A 492 -45.74 -71.79 25.38
C ASN A 492 -46.40 -71.22 24.12
N GLU A 493 -47.36 -71.93 23.51
CA GLU A 493 -48.16 -71.45 22.38
C GLU A 493 -49.03 -70.24 22.73
N LEU A 494 -49.71 -70.28 23.87
CA LEU A 494 -50.52 -69.13 24.33
C LEU A 494 -49.65 -67.89 24.52
N SER A 495 -48.46 -68.07 25.10
CA SER A 495 -47.48 -66.99 25.25
C SER A 495 -46.98 -66.45 23.90
N SER A 496 -46.61 -67.32 22.96
CA SER A 496 -46.11 -66.91 21.65
C SER A 496 -47.20 -66.24 20.80
N MET A 497 -48.43 -66.76 20.84
CA MET A 497 -49.59 -66.15 20.18
C MET A 497 -49.96 -64.81 20.80
N GLU A 498 -49.90 -64.65 22.12
CA GLU A 498 -50.16 -63.38 22.79
C GLU A 498 -49.13 -62.32 22.36
N VAL A 499 -47.85 -62.68 22.28
CA VAL A 499 -46.79 -61.79 21.80
C VAL A 499 -47.00 -61.43 20.33
N ALA A 500 -47.31 -62.41 19.47
CA ALA A 500 -47.57 -62.18 18.05
C ALA A 500 -48.82 -61.31 17.82
N TRP A 501 -49.88 -61.52 18.61
CA TRP A 501 -51.11 -60.72 18.54
C TRP A 501 -50.89 -59.28 19.03
N LYS A 502 -50.18 -59.09 20.15
CA LYS A 502 -49.83 -57.74 20.64
C LYS A 502 -48.98 -56.99 19.64
N LYS A 503 -47.96 -57.63 19.05
CA LYS A 503 -47.12 -57.01 18.01
C LYS A 503 -47.93 -56.63 16.77
N THR A 504 -48.75 -57.55 16.25
CA THR A 504 -49.55 -57.27 15.04
C THR A 504 -50.66 -56.24 15.28
N SER A 505 -51.29 -56.25 16.46
CA SER A 505 -52.29 -55.25 16.85
C SER A 505 -51.67 -53.85 17.03
N ALA A 506 -50.50 -53.76 17.67
CA ALA A 506 -49.77 -52.50 17.81
C ALA A 506 -49.37 -51.92 16.45
N LEU A 507 -48.81 -52.76 15.56
CA LEU A 507 -48.44 -52.36 14.21
C LEU A 507 -49.65 -51.88 13.39
N ALA A 508 -50.79 -52.58 13.50
CA ALA A 508 -52.02 -52.19 12.81
C ALA A 508 -52.57 -50.85 13.35
N SER A 509 -52.58 -50.64 14.66
CA SER A 509 -52.99 -49.38 15.28
C SER A 509 -52.07 -48.23 14.87
N GLN A 510 -50.76 -48.46 14.80
CA GLN A 510 -49.79 -47.48 14.35
C GLN A 510 -50.03 -47.09 12.89
N LYS A 511 -50.23 -48.06 11.98
CA LYS A 511 -50.56 -47.82 10.57
C LYS A 511 -51.84 -46.99 10.40
N VAL A 512 -52.88 -47.27 11.20
CA VAL A 512 -54.13 -46.49 11.18
C VAL A 512 -53.89 -45.05 11.64
N SER A 513 -53.10 -44.86 12.70
CA SER A 513 -52.74 -43.52 13.18
C SER A 513 -51.91 -42.73 12.17
N GLU A 514 -50.95 -43.39 11.50
CA GLU A 514 -50.12 -42.78 10.46
C GLU A 514 -50.95 -42.39 9.24
N ALA A 515 -51.89 -43.25 8.81
CA ALA A 515 -52.80 -42.95 7.70
C ALA A 515 -53.72 -41.77 8.03
N ALA A 516 -54.29 -41.70 9.23
CA ALA A 516 -55.10 -40.58 9.67
C ALA A 516 -54.30 -39.26 9.69
N ALA A 517 -53.06 -39.28 10.17
CA ALA A 517 -52.18 -38.11 10.16
C ALA A 517 -51.81 -37.65 8.74
N GLN A 518 -51.61 -38.59 7.80
CA GLN A 518 -51.38 -38.27 6.39
C GLN A 518 -52.62 -37.65 5.73
N GLU A 519 -53.81 -38.17 6.02
CA GLU A 519 -55.07 -37.59 5.52
C GLU A 519 -55.28 -36.16 6.05
N GLU A 520 -54.99 -35.91 7.32
CA GLU A 520 -55.05 -34.56 7.91
C GLU A 520 -54.05 -33.61 7.24
N LEU A 521 -52.82 -34.06 6.99
CA LEU A 521 -51.81 -33.27 6.28
C LEU A 521 -52.26 -32.93 4.85
N VAL A 522 -52.81 -33.90 4.12
CA VAL A 522 -53.34 -33.68 2.75
C VAL A 522 -54.51 -32.70 2.78
N ALA A 523 -55.45 -32.84 3.72
CA ALA A 523 -56.56 -31.92 3.87
C ALA A 523 -56.08 -30.49 4.16
N ARG A 524 -55.05 -30.33 5.01
CA ARG A 524 -54.44 -29.04 5.30
C ARG A 524 -53.74 -28.45 4.07
N LEU A 525 -52.94 -29.23 3.35
CA LEU A 525 -52.27 -28.77 2.13
C LEU A 525 -53.28 -28.39 1.03
N GLN A 526 -54.39 -29.11 0.92
CA GLN A 526 -55.49 -28.76 0.02
C GLN A 526 -56.15 -27.43 0.42
N ALA A 527 -56.37 -27.19 1.73
CA ALA A 527 -56.90 -25.92 2.23
C ALA A 527 -55.93 -24.75 2.01
N GLU A 528 -54.63 -24.95 2.25
CA GLU A 528 -53.58 -23.95 2.01
C GLU A 528 -53.45 -23.65 0.50
N LYS A 529 -53.53 -24.67 -0.36
CA LYS A 529 -53.58 -24.50 -1.82
C LYS A 529 -54.81 -23.69 -2.25
N ALA A 530 -56.00 -24.07 -1.79
CA ALA A 530 -57.23 -23.35 -2.13
C ALA A 530 -57.21 -21.87 -1.68
N LYS A 531 -56.50 -21.57 -0.58
CA LYS A 531 -56.27 -20.21 -0.11
C LYS A 531 -55.23 -19.44 -0.93
N ALA A 532 -54.24 -20.13 -1.50
CA ALA A 532 -53.23 -19.53 -2.38
C ALA A 532 -53.74 -19.29 -3.81
N ASP A 533 -54.72 -20.08 -4.26
CA ASP A 533 -55.38 -19.93 -5.56
C ASP A 533 -56.48 -18.83 -5.56
N GLN A 534 -56.87 -18.31 -4.39
CA GLN A 534 -57.76 -17.14 -4.20
C GLN A 534 -56.95 -15.85 -4.05
#